data_AF-A0A2E6H025-F1
#
_entry.id   AF-A0A2E6H025-F1
#
_cell.length_a   1.000
_cell.length_b   1.000
_cell.length_c   1.000
_cell.angle_alpha   90.00
_cell.angle_beta   90.00
_cell.angle_gamma   90.00
#
_symmetry.space_group_name_H-M   'P 1'
#
loop_
_entity.id
_entity.type
_entity.pdbx_description
1 polymer ?
#
loop_
_entity_poly.entity_id
_entity_poly.type
_entity_poly.pdbx_seq_one_letter_code
_entity_poly.pdbx_strand_id
1 'polypeptide(L)'
;MSSRNNYWSEFSLSFQGYIVTCLKIQEGFSQTDVGELLSMDQGSISRLEKREQGSDIYNGIILILHVYFPDVSIMQFLDPEFIQEFHNSFLDKYKPTTYRARQLNERAQRLISDSTKIKKINFRLVNPQKKLRSDHSENNQ
;
A
#
# COMPACT_ATOMS: atom_id res chain seq x y z
N MET A 1 -19.30 -11.94 -2.55
CA MET A 1 -17.89 -11.82 -2.11
C MET A 1 -17.85 -10.92 -0.90
N SER A 2 -17.25 -11.37 0.20
CA SER A 2 -17.20 -10.66 1.48
C SER A 2 -16.38 -9.36 1.35
N SER A 3 -16.88 -8.26 1.92
CA SER A 3 -16.25 -6.92 1.90
C SER A 3 -14.76 -6.92 2.32
N ARG A 4 -14.36 -7.89 3.14
CA ARG A 4 -12.98 -8.10 3.59
C ARG A 4 -11.99 -8.42 2.46
N ASN A 5 -12.39 -9.23 1.47
CA ASN A 5 -11.53 -9.56 0.33
C ASN A 5 -11.27 -8.34 -0.56
N ASN A 6 -12.20 -7.37 -0.55
CA ASN A 6 -12.06 -6.16 -1.35
C ASN A 6 -11.01 -5.21 -0.76
N TYR A 7 -11.00 -5.00 0.57
CA TYR A 7 -10.03 -4.10 1.22
C TYR A 7 -8.59 -4.63 1.17
N TRP A 8 -8.41 -5.95 1.30
CA TRP A 8 -7.08 -6.54 1.13
C TRP A 8 -6.57 -6.38 -0.30
N SER A 9 -7.43 -6.59 -1.30
CA SER A 9 -7.08 -6.37 -2.70
C SER A 9 -6.72 -4.91 -2.98
N GLU A 10 -7.50 -3.95 -2.46
CA GLU A 10 -7.21 -2.51 -2.58
C GLU A 10 -5.84 -2.15 -1.99
N PHE A 11 -5.54 -2.67 -0.80
CA PHE A 11 -4.26 -2.48 -0.14
C PHE A 11 -3.11 -3.09 -0.93
N SER A 12 -3.23 -4.36 -1.36
CA SER A 12 -2.22 -5.04 -2.15
C SER A 12 -1.85 -4.25 -3.40
N LEU A 13 -2.85 -3.70 -4.10
CA LEU A 13 -2.63 -2.85 -5.28
C LEU A 13 -1.91 -1.55 -4.93
N SER A 14 -2.36 -0.87 -3.88
CA SER A 14 -1.75 0.39 -3.43
C SER A 14 -0.31 0.20 -2.94
N PHE A 15 -0.05 -0.88 -2.21
CA PHE A 15 1.28 -1.23 -1.69
C PHE A 15 2.26 -1.49 -2.82
N GLN A 16 1.90 -2.38 -3.76
CA GLN A 16 2.80 -2.74 -4.87
C GLN A 16 3.12 -1.54 -5.75
N GLY A 17 2.12 -0.72 -6.08
CA GLY A 17 2.34 0.51 -6.85
C GLY A 17 3.21 1.53 -6.12
N TYR A 18 3.09 1.63 -4.78
CA TYR A 18 3.94 2.48 -3.97
C TYR A 18 5.40 2.01 -3.99
N ILE A 19 5.66 0.72 -3.72
CA ILE A 19 7.02 0.15 -3.72
C ILE A 19 7.69 0.25 -5.08
N VAL A 20 6.97 -0.02 -6.18
CA VAL A 20 7.51 0.16 -7.54
C VAL A 20 7.91 1.62 -7.79
N THR A 21 7.09 2.58 -7.34
CA THR A 21 7.41 4.01 -7.49
C THR A 21 8.64 4.40 -6.67
N CYS A 22 8.76 3.90 -5.44
CA CYS A 22 9.97 4.07 -4.62
C CYS A 22 11.20 3.51 -5.33
N LEU A 23 11.12 2.29 -5.86
CA LEU A 23 12.24 1.64 -6.56
C LEU A 23 12.70 2.46 -7.76
N LYS A 24 11.77 2.93 -8.60
CA LYS A 24 12.09 3.79 -9.77
C LYS A 24 12.76 5.10 -9.38
N ILE A 25 12.45 5.63 -8.19
CA ILE A 25 13.09 6.84 -7.67
C ILE A 25 14.48 6.53 -7.14
N GLN A 26 14.61 5.52 -6.28
CA GLN A 26 15.85 5.15 -5.61
C GLN A 26 16.94 4.73 -6.61
N GLU A 27 16.60 3.84 -7.54
CA GLU A 27 17.58 3.24 -8.47
C GLU A 27 17.60 3.93 -9.84
N GLY A 28 16.68 4.89 -10.07
CA GLY A 28 16.52 5.52 -11.38
C GLY A 28 15.87 4.62 -12.45
N PHE A 29 15.36 3.45 -12.06
CA PHE A 29 14.82 2.45 -12.98
C PHE A 29 13.70 2.96 -13.89
N SER A 30 13.76 2.51 -15.13
CA SER A 30 12.71 2.61 -16.12
C SER A 30 11.58 1.60 -15.83
N GLN A 31 10.47 1.72 -16.57
CA GLN A 31 9.41 0.71 -16.50
C GLN A 31 9.87 -0.65 -17.05
N THR A 32 10.80 -0.66 -18.01
CA THR A 32 11.40 -1.87 -18.55
C THR A 32 12.23 -2.57 -17.48
N ASP A 33 13.09 -1.84 -16.78
CA ASP A 33 14.00 -2.41 -15.78
C ASP A 33 13.21 -3.06 -14.64
N VAL A 34 12.12 -2.42 -14.20
CA VAL A 34 11.19 -3.00 -13.23
C VAL A 34 10.49 -4.25 -13.78
N GLY A 35 10.12 -4.25 -15.07
CA GLY A 35 9.54 -5.40 -15.75
C GLY A 35 10.51 -6.59 -15.79
N GLU A 36 11.77 -6.35 -16.12
CA GLU A 36 12.83 -7.37 -16.11
C GLU A 36 13.03 -7.94 -14.70
N LEU A 37 13.13 -7.08 -13.69
CA LEU A 37 13.28 -7.47 -12.28
C LEU A 37 12.11 -8.32 -11.79
N LEU A 38 10.89 -7.99 -12.23
CA LEU A 38 9.68 -8.71 -11.85
C LEU A 38 9.36 -9.87 -12.78
N SER A 39 10.13 -10.10 -13.84
CA SER A 39 9.78 -11.04 -14.92
C SER A 39 8.36 -10.82 -15.46
N MET A 40 7.98 -9.55 -15.62
CA MET A 40 6.66 -9.10 -16.09
C MET A 40 6.83 -8.26 -17.35
N ASP A 41 5.89 -8.40 -18.29
CA ASP A 41 5.84 -7.50 -19.44
C ASP A 41 5.46 -6.06 -19.03
N GLN A 42 5.84 -5.08 -19.85
CA GLN A 42 5.56 -3.66 -19.57
C GLN A 42 4.07 -3.36 -19.38
N GLY A 43 3.18 -4.08 -20.08
CA GLY A 43 1.74 -3.92 -19.96
C GLY A 43 1.25 -4.35 -18.57
N SER A 44 1.75 -5.47 -18.07
CA SER A 44 1.47 -5.95 -16.71
C SER A 44 2.02 -5.03 -15.63
N ILE A 45 3.21 -4.43 -15.83
CA ILE A 45 3.71 -3.37 -14.94
C ILE A 45 2.81 -2.14 -14.98
N SER A 46 2.40 -1.69 -16.17
CA SER A 46 1.51 -0.54 -16.30
C SER A 46 0.18 -0.79 -15.60
N ARG A 47 -0.40 -1.98 -15.75
CA ARG A 47 -1.63 -2.39 -15.07
C ARG A 47 -1.45 -2.45 -13.56
N LEU A 48 -0.33 -2.97 -13.06
CA LEU A 48 -0.02 -2.97 -11.63
C LEU A 48 0.11 -1.54 -11.09
N GLU A 49 0.81 -0.66 -11.80
CA GLU A 49 0.90 0.76 -11.46
C GLU A 49 -0.47 1.44 -11.53
N LYS A 50 -1.31 1.13 -12.51
CA LYS A 50 -2.65 1.71 -12.65
C LYS A 50 -3.70 1.07 -11.74
N ARG A 51 -3.33 0.01 -10.99
CA ARG A 51 -4.23 -0.77 -10.12
C ARG A 51 -5.32 -1.51 -10.91
N GLU A 52 -5.01 -1.91 -12.14
CA GLU A 52 -5.89 -2.62 -13.06
C GLU A 52 -5.71 -4.15 -12.98
N GLN A 53 -4.68 -4.65 -12.29
CA GLN A 53 -4.40 -6.08 -12.15
C GLN A 53 -3.69 -6.41 -10.83
N GLY A 54 -4.13 -7.48 -10.15
CA GLY A 54 -3.53 -8.05 -8.93
C GLY A 54 -4.46 -7.97 -7.71
N SER A 55 -4.90 -9.11 -7.17
CA SER A 55 -5.58 -9.18 -5.86
C SER A 55 -4.61 -9.33 -4.71
N ASP A 56 -3.49 -9.99 -4.98
CA ASP A 56 -2.48 -10.36 -4.00
C ASP A 56 -1.16 -9.66 -4.30
N ILE A 57 -0.31 -9.58 -3.27
CA ILE A 57 1.04 -9.06 -3.44
C ILE A 57 1.85 -10.07 -4.26
N TYR A 58 2.35 -9.62 -5.40
CA TYR A 58 3.20 -10.40 -6.27
C TYR A 58 4.51 -10.76 -5.56
N ASN A 59 4.95 -12.01 -5.65
CA ASN A 59 6.18 -12.48 -4.98
C ASN A 59 7.41 -11.65 -5.34
N GLY A 60 7.49 -11.16 -6.59
CA GLY A 60 8.59 -10.29 -7.00
C GLY A 60 8.61 -8.95 -6.26
N ILE A 61 7.47 -8.44 -5.79
CA ILE A 61 7.41 -7.24 -4.95
C ILE A 61 7.98 -7.51 -3.56
N ILE A 62 7.73 -8.70 -3.00
CA ILE A 62 8.35 -9.12 -1.73
C ILE A 62 9.87 -9.23 -1.89
N LEU A 63 10.35 -9.76 -3.01
CA LEU A 63 11.78 -9.81 -3.33
C LEU A 63 12.38 -8.40 -3.44
N ILE A 64 11.71 -7.48 -4.17
CA ILE A 64 12.14 -6.07 -4.25
C ILE A 64 12.23 -5.44 -2.87
N LEU A 65 11.22 -5.66 -2.02
CA LEU A 65 11.23 -5.13 -0.66
C LEU A 65 12.45 -5.63 0.11
N HIS A 66 12.73 -6.94 0.04
CA HIS A 66 13.87 -7.54 0.75
C HIS A 66 15.24 -7.05 0.25
N VAL A 67 15.39 -6.82 -1.06
CA VAL A 67 16.67 -6.42 -1.67
C VAL A 67 16.95 -4.92 -1.52
N TYR A 68 15.96 -4.09 -1.81
CA TYR A 68 16.14 -2.64 -1.90
C TYR A 68 15.72 -1.88 -0.64
N PHE A 69 14.95 -2.53 0.23
CA PHE A 69 14.43 -1.98 1.48
C PHE A 69 14.54 -3.02 2.62
N PRO A 70 15.76 -3.50 2.93
CA PRO A 70 15.96 -4.68 3.78
C PRO A 70 15.42 -4.54 5.22
N ASP A 71 15.33 -3.31 5.73
CA ASP A 71 14.87 -3.01 7.09
C ASP A 71 13.34 -2.88 7.21
N VAL A 72 12.59 -3.12 6.13
CA VAL A 72 11.14 -2.99 6.13
C VAL A 72 10.45 -4.26 5.64
N SER A 73 9.33 -4.55 6.28
CA SER A 73 8.46 -5.69 6.00
C SER A 73 7.08 -5.20 5.59
N ILE A 74 6.38 -6.01 4.81
CA ILE A 74 5.03 -5.69 4.34
C ILE A 74 4.04 -5.46 5.49
N MET A 75 4.23 -6.14 6.63
CA MET A 75 3.35 -6.02 7.78
C MET A 75 3.40 -4.62 8.42
N GLN A 76 4.54 -3.94 8.36
CA GLN A 76 4.66 -2.57 8.89
C GLN A 76 3.81 -1.57 8.06
N PHE A 77 3.61 -1.83 6.77
CA PHE A 77 2.75 -1.00 5.92
C PHE A 77 1.24 -1.15 6.23
N LEU A 78 0.86 -2.07 7.13
CA LEU A 78 -0.50 -2.11 7.69
C LEU A 78 -0.74 -1.03 8.75
N ASP A 79 0.30 -0.27 9.13
CA ASP A 79 0.17 0.90 9.98
C ASP A 79 0.30 2.21 9.17
N PRO A 80 -0.75 3.05 9.12
CA PRO A 80 -0.70 4.35 8.46
C PRO A 80 0.43 5.26 8.93
N GLU A 81 0.78 5.22 10.22
CA GLU A 81 1.83 6.06 10.82
C GLU A 81 3.20 5.68 10.26
N PHE A 82 3.50 4.38 10.21
CA PHE A 82 4.72 3.86 9.61
C PHE A 82 4.85 4.26 8.12
N ILE A 83 3.76 4.19 7.35
CA ILE A 83 3.78 4.60 5.94
C ILE A 83 4.20 6.06 5.80
N GLN A 84 3.66 6.93 6.67
CA GLN A 84 3.97 8.35 6.64
C GLN A 84 5.43 8.64 7.01
N GLU A 85 5.94 8.00 8.07
CA GLU A 85 7.34 8.13 8.50
C GLU A 85 8.31 7.62 7.43
N PHE A 86 8.04 6.44 6.88
CA PHE A 86 8.83 5.86 5.80
C PHE A 86 8.83 6.78 4.57
N HIS A 87 7.67 7.31 4.19
CA HIS A 87 7.52 8.19 3.04
C HIS A 87 8.31 9.50 3.19
N ASN A 88 8.20 10.16 4.34
CA ASN A 88 8.94 11.39 4.62
C ASN A 88 10.45 11.14 4.60
N SER A 89 10.90 10.08 5.28
CA SER A 89 12.30 9.68 5.29
C SER A 89 12.83 9.36 3.90
N PHE A 90 12.02 8.71 3.06
CA PHE A 90 12.35 8.39 1.68
C PHE A 90 12.51 9.65 0.83
N LEU A 91 11.60 10.63 0.95
CA LEU A 91 11.69 11.90 0.24
C LEU A 91 12.93 12.70 0.64
N ASP A 92 13.25 12.75 1.93
CA ASP A 92 14.42 13.46 2.45
C ASP A 92 15.74 12.83 1.97
N LYS A 93 15.78 11.50 1.90
CA LYS A 93 16.95 10.73 1.44
C LYS A 93 17.19 10.87 -0.06
N TYR A 94 16.16 10.64 -0.88
CA TYR A 94 16.33 10.51 -2.34
C TYR A 94 16.00 11.77 -3.13
N LYS A 95 15.38 12.78 -2.50
CA LYS A 95 15.10 14.11 -3.07
C LYS A 95 14.60 14.06 -4.53
N PRO A 96 13.49 13.35 -4.81
CA PRO A 96 13.00 13.21 -6.17
C PRO A 96 12.61 14.56 -6.79
N THR A 97 12.59 14.61 -8.12
CA THR A 97 12.06 15.78 -8.83
C THR A 97 10.60 16.05 -8.45
N THR A 98 10.14 17.30 -8.57
CA THR A 98 8.77 17.70 -8.23
C THR A 98 7.69 16.80 -8.84
N TYR A 99 7.88 16.38 -10.09
CA TYR A 99 6.96 15.47 -10.77
C TYR A 99 6.91 14.08 -10.10
N ARG A 100 8.07 13.46 -9.84
CA ARG A 100 8.15 12.15 -9.19
C ARG A 100 7.69 12.22 -7.73
N ALA A 101 8.00 13.31 -7.02
CA ALA A 101 7.52 13.56 -5.67
C ALA A 101 5.98 13.63 -5.62
N ARG A 102 5.34 14.37 -6.56
CA ARG A 102 3.88 14.44 -6.64
C ARG A 102 3.26 13.05 -6.86
N GLN A 103 3.81 12.27 -7.80
CA GLN A 103 3.35 10.91 -8.03
C GLN A 103 3.50 10.05 -6.78
N LEU A 104 4.64 10.12 -6.10
CA LEU A 104 4.87 9.33 -4.88
C LEU A 104 3.91 9.76 -3.75
N ASN A 105 3.64 11.05 -3.59
CA ASN A 105 2.70 11.57 -2.59
C ASN A 105 1.29 11.02 -2.83
N GLU A 106 0.83 11.04 -4.08
CA GLU A 106 -0.48 10.47 -4.44
C GLU A 106 -0.57 8.98 -4.11
N ARG A 107 0.52 8.23 -4.28
CA ARG A 107 0.60 6.81 -3.94
C ARG A 107 0.61 6.58 -2.43
N ALA A 108 1.42 7.32 -1.68
CA ALA A 108 1.48 7.26 -0.23
C ALA A 108 0.12 7.56 0.40
N GLN A 109 -0.57 8.63 -0.02
CA GLN A 109 -1.89 8.99 0.51
C GLN A 109 -2.94 7.90 0.28
N ARG A 110 -2.91 7.23 -0.88
CA ARG A 110 -3.81 6.09 -1.15
C ARG A 110 -3.48 4.89 -0.26
N LEU A 111 -2.19 4.56 -0.13
CA LEU A 111 -1.75 3.46 0.74
C LEU A 111 -2.12 3.70 2.21
N ILE A 112 -1.95 4.93 2.71
CA ILE A 112 -2.39 5.37 4.05
C ILE A 112 -3.90 5.17 4.22
N SER A 113 -4.70 5.57 3.22
CA SER A 113 -6.16 5.40 3.24
C SER A 113 -6.56 3.92 3.31
N ASP A 114 -5.97 3.07 2.45
CA ASP A 114 -6.29 1.65 2.40
C ASP A 114 -5.82 0.90 3.67
N SER A 115 -4.63 1.23 4.18
CA SER A 115 -4.10 0.75 5.45
C SER A 115 -5.00 1.15 6.63
N THR A 116 -5.51 2.38 6.64
CA THR A 116 -6.47 2.86 7.65
C THR A 116 -7.77 2.06 7.63
N LYS A 117 -8.29 1.71 6.44
CA LYS A 117 -9.49 0.86 6.31
C LYS A 117 -9.24 -0.53 6.92
N ILE A 118 -8.09 -1.14 6.63
CA ILE A 118 -7.70 -2.45 7.20
C ILE A 118 -7.58 -2.36 8.73
N LYS A 119 -6.87 -1.37 9.27
CA LYS A 119 -6.70 -1.16 10.72
C LYS A 119 -8.05 -1.04 11.44
N LYS A 120 -9.00 -0.30 10.86
CA LYS A 120 -10.38 -0.17 11.37
C LYS A 120 -11.14 -1.49 11.40
N ILE A 121 -10.97 -2.34 10.37
CA ILE A 121 -11.63 -3.66 10.32
C ILE A 121 -11.07 -4.58 11.39
N ASN A 122 -9.75 -4.63 11.53
CA ASN A 122 -9.10 -5.46 12.55
C ASN A 122 -9.53 -5.01 13.96
N PHE A 123 -9.60 -3.70 14.22
CA PHE A 123 -10.08 -3.19 15.50
C PHE A 123 -11.54 -3.58 15.80
N ARG A 124 -12.43 -3.54 14.81
CA ARG A 124 -13.85 -3.94 14.97
C ARG A 124 -14.01 -5.43 15.30
N LEU A 125 -13.10 -6.27 14.83
CA LEU A 125 -13.15 -7.72 15.06
C LEU A 125 -12.58 -8.11 16.43
N VAL A 126 -11.61 -7.36 16.94
CA VAL A 126 -11.04 -7.57 18.28
C VAL A 126 -11.96 -6.96 19.36
N ASN A 127 -12.76 -5.94 19.03
CA ASN A 127 -13.72 -5.31 19.93
C ASN A 127 -15.17 -5.31 19.37
N PRO A 128 -15.82 -6.47 19.22
CA PRO A 128 -17.19 -6.55 18.67
C PRO A 128 -18.26 -5.88 19.57
N GLN A 129 -17.96 -5.64 20.86
CA GLN A 129 -18.95 -5.23 21.85
C GLN A 129 -19.38 -3.75 21.80
N LYS A 130 -18.72 -2.87 21.04
CA LYS A 130 -19.12 -1.44 20.99
C LYS A 130 -20.29 -1.13 20.06
N LYS A 131 -20.73 -2.06 19.19
CA LYS A 131 -21.87 -1.82 18.28
C LYS A 131 -23.22 -2.30 18.84
N LEU A 132 -23.23 -3.09 19.91
CA LEU A 132 -24.48 -3.58 20.52
C LEU A 132 -25.09 -2.63 21.56
N ARG A 133 -24.38 -1.59 22.00
CA ARG A 133 -24.89 -0.65 23.01
C ARG A 133 -25.58 0.58 22.43
N SER A 134 -25.38 0.91 21.15
CA SER A 134 -26.07 2.03 20.51
C SER A 134 -27.51 1.70 20.13
N ASP A 135 -27.82 0.44 19.81
CA ASP A 135 -29.12 0.05 19.25
C ASP A 135 -30.14 -0.38 20.33
N HIS A 136 -29.79 -0.26 21.62
CA HIS A 136 -30.68 -0.58 22.75
C HIS A 136 -30.99 0.64 23.62
N SER A 137 -30.59 1.85 23.20
CA SER A 137 -30.84 3.08 23.97
C SER A 137 -31.99 3.94 23.42
N GLU A 138 -32.71 3.51 22.38
CA GLU A 138 -33.83 4.25 21.77
C GLU A 138 -35.22 3.63 22.01
N ASN A 139 -35.35 2.62 22.89
CA ASN A 139 -36.66 2.11 23.31
C ASN A 139 -36.79 2.21 24.83
N ASN A 140 -36.93 3.43 25.34
CA ASN A 140 -37.64 3.75 26.58
C ASN A 140 -37.63 5.28 26.78
N GLN A 141 -38.56 5.97 26.12
CA GLN A 141 -39.18 7.19 26.62
C GLN A 141 -40.51 7.44 25.90
#